data_AF-A0A350PHK1-F1
#
_entry.id   AF-A0A350PHK1-F1
#
_cell.length_a   1.000
_cell.length_b   1.000
_cell.length_c   1.000
_cell.angle_alpha   90.00
_cell.angle_beta   90.00
_cell.angle_gamma   90.00
#
_symmetry.space_group_name_H-M   'P 1'
#
loop_
_entity.id
_entity.type
_entity.pdbx_description
1 polymer ?
#
loop_
_entity_poly.entity_id
_entity_poly.type
_entity_poly.pdbx_seq_one_letter_code
_entity_poly.pdbx_strand_id
1 'polypeptide(L)'
;MSTFYKENNRETAFELFNKRAVYKLNSRNDQYSNLTDFIAEKLMYGRVDRFLVPMIIPEDSTNFKYFSSNSNSSQGLKALNFVVDAFSDLQQQFKKCLLMGKIDGSDQYLSNLKVHKAYESPFFLYNSYVNRFYSALKSASDIDTKRLADFNMLIDNLLKSLESSDQRNALTFPAYVKSRKAPISISGLSIEIADLDYSNDEEKVNNFIKSKNWNFFLNTCKSYGFMVDLNNPWRLVADIGSQPMIEYASKYGYTDTNSIIFNYYRKASYFYYNTFINRMREMYNTVKPTSIEKITECNGNTLVKYIKPKDYISDQILQESYGQEQFLMLYCKLRFIEEESEYPKYKKDNILRDMISISKIKGESKAIEQFERFLNETLDYQGSLSYYVDKSRTEEQEEINQTTRY
;
A
#
# COMPACT_ATOMS: atom_id res chain seq x y z
N MET A 1 -13.89 19.11 23.53
CA MET A 1 -14.08 18.05 22.52
C MET A 1 -15.13 18.53 21.54
N SER A 2 -14.80 18.51 20.26
CA SER A 2 -15.73 18.89 19.20
C SER A 2 -16.96 17.99 19.20
N THR A 3 -18.15 18.58 19.15
CA THR A 3 -19.43 17.83 19.19
C THR A 3 -19.65 17.04 17.91
N PHE A 4 -19.16 17.53 16.77
CA PHE A 4 -19.54 17.03 15.44
C PHE A 4 -18.41 16.31 14.72
N TYR A 5 -17.15 16.67 15.00
CA TYR A 5 -16.00 16.12 14.30
C TYR A 5 -15.02 15.46 15.25
N LYS A 6 -14.29 14.50 14.71
CA LYS A 6 -13.26 13.76 15.45
C LYS A 6 -12.00 14.61 15.54
N GLU A 7 -11.48 14.84 16.74
CA GLU A 7 -10.20 15.54 16.94
C GLU A 7 -9.03 14.55 17.11
N ASN A 8 -9.29 13.36 17.66
CA ASN A 8 -8.29 12.32 17.92
C ASN A 8 -8.98 10.94 18.13
N ASN A 9 -8.20 9.92 18.49
CA ASN A 9 -8.69 8.54 18.70
C ASN A 9 -9.03 8.20 20.17
N ARG A 10 -9.31 9.18 21.04
CA ARG A 10 -9.54 8.94 22.48
C ARG A 10 -11.01 8.74 22.88
N GLU A 11 -11.93 8.84 21.93
CA GLU A 11 -13.37 8.64 22.16
C GLU A 11 -13.79 7.18 21.90
N THR A 12 -15.02 6.83 22.26
CA THR A 12 -15.52 5.46 22.06
C THR A 12 -15.65 5.12 20.57
N ALA A 13 -15.58 3.84 20.22
CA ALA A 13 -15.71 3.39 18.83
C ALA A 13 -17.03 3.86 18.18
N PHE A 14 -18.12 3.87 18.94
CA PHE A 14 -19.43 4.35 18.47
C PHE A 14 -19.42 5.85 18.18
N GLU A 15 -18.85 6.67 19.07
CA GLU A 15 -18.72 8.12 18.87
C GLU A 15 -17.82 8.43 17.68
N LEU A 16 -16.68 7.76 17.57
CA LEU A 16 -15.74 7.92 16.46
C LEU A 16 -16.40 7.55 15.11
N PHE A 17 -17.20 6.49 15.10
CA PHE A 17 -17.96 6.08 13.91
C PHE A 17 -18.98 7.16 13.51
N ASN A 18 -19.79 7.64 14.46
CA ASN A 18 -20.81 8.64 14.19
C ASN A 18 -20.21 9.97 13.71
N LYS A 19 -19.14 10.44 14.36
CA LYS A 19 -18.42 11.65 13.92
C LYS A 19 -17.81 11.49 12.53
N ARG A 20 -17.30 10.30 12.21
CA ARG A 20 -16.79 10.01 10.86
C ARG A 20 -17.91 10.02 9.82
N ALA A 21 -19.10 9.51 10.16
CA ALA A 21 -20.26 9.56 9.27
C ALA A 21 -20.69 11.01 9.01
N VAL A 22 -20.75 11.86 10.06
CA VAL A 22 -21.02 13.30 9.94
C VAL A 22 -20.00 13.99 9.03
N TYR A 23 -18.71 13.72 9.24
CA TYR A 23 -17.65 14.24 8.37
C TYR A 23 -17.87 13.85 6.90
N LYS A 24 -18.15 12.57 6.61
CA LYS A 24 -18.38 12.10 5.24
C LYS A 24 -19.60 12.76 4.60
N LEU A 25 -20.68 12.94 5.35
CA LEU A 25 -21.87 13.62 4.86
C LEU A 25 -21.58 15.09 4.50
N ASN A 26 -20.87 15.80 5.38
CA ASN A 26 -20.61 17.24 5.21
C ASN A 26 -19.49 17.56 4.21
N SER A 27 -18.58 16.62 3.98
CA SER A 27 -17.45 16.79 3.05
C SER A 27 -17.80 16.41 1.61
N ARG A 28 -18.82 15.57 1.40
CA ARG A 28 -19.27 15.17 0.06
C ARG A 28 -19.83 16.38 -0.69
N ASN A 29 -19.44 16.48 -1.95
CA ASN A 29 -20.00 17.46 -2.87
C ASN A 29 -20.07 16.86 -4.27
N ASP A 30 -21.25 16.39 -4.65
CA ASP A 30 -21.48 15.66 -5.90
C ASP A 30 -21.27 16.53 -7.16
N GLN A 31 -21.16 17.85 -7.01
CA GLN A 31 -20.78 18.75 -8.10
C GLN A 31 -19.33 18.53 -8.55
N TYR A 32 -18.48 17.97 -7.70
CA TYR A 32 -17.04 17.82 -7.94
C TYR A 32 -16.65 16.36 -8.14
N SER A 33 -16.67 15.91 -9.39
CA SER A 33 -16.23 14.56 -9.78
C SER A 33 -14.78 14.22 -9.41
N ASN A 34 -13.92 15.23 -9.18
CA ASN A 34 -12.53 15.05 -8.79
C ASN A 34 -12.33 15.03 -7.26
N LEU A 35 -13.37 15.21 -6.45
CA LEU A 35 -13.33 14.98 -5.01
C LEU A 35 -13.64 13.51 -4.74
N THR A 36 -12.59 12.72 -4.52
CA THR A 36 -12.65 11.26 -4.58
C THR A 36 -12.50 10.64 -3.20
N ASP A 37 -13.42 9.75 -2.82
CA ASP A 37 -13.25 8.88 -1.64
C ASP A 37 -12.24 7.76 -1.98
N PHE A 38 -10.98 7.92 -1.55
CA PHE A 38 -9.93 6.90 -1.70
C PHE A 38 -10.12 5.81 -0.64
N ILE A 39 -11.10 4.93 -0.86
CA ILE A 39 -11.34 3.70 -0.10
C ILE A 39 -11.26 2.48 -1.02
N ALA A 40 -11.23 1.29 -0.42
CA ALA A 40 -11.17 0.02 -1.15
C ALA A 40 -10.04 0.02 -2.22
N GLU A 41 -10.32 -0.33 -3.46
CA GLU A 41 -9.38 -0.42 -4.58
C GLU A 41 -8.79 0.94 -4.96
N LYS A 42 -9.50 2.05 -4.70
CA LYS A 42 -8.95 3.38 -4.97
C LYS A 42 -7.73 3.67 -4.09
N LEU A 43 -7.62 3.07 -2.90
CA LEU A 43 -6.38 3.14 -2.08
C LEU A 43 -5.15 2.54 -2.78
N MET A 44 -5.37 1.67 -3.76
CA MET A 44 -4.33 1.00 -4.55
C MET A 44 -4.01 1.77 -5.85
N TYR A 45 -4.65 2.91 -6.10
CA TYR A 45 -4.41 3.71 -7.29
C TYR A 45 -2.92 4.06 -7.43
N GLY A 46 -2.34 3.76 -8.60
CA GLY A 46 -0.92 3.94 -8.88
C GLY A 46 0.02 2.93 -8.20
N ARG A 47 -0.52 1.93 -7.50
CA ARG A 47 0.25 0.87 -6.80
C ARG A 47 -0.03 -0.54 -7.34
N VAL A 48 -1.08 -0.67 -8.14
CA VAL A 48 -1.44 -1.91 -8.85
C VAL A 48 -1.79 -1.57 -10.30
N ASP A 49 -1.62 -2.54 -11.19
CA ASP A 49 -2.05 -2.39 -12.57
C ASP A 49 -3.55 -2.70 -12.75
N ARG A 50 -3.99 -2.78 -14.01
CA ARG A 50 -5.37 -3.12 -14.38
C ARG A 50 -5.82 -4.52 -13.93
N PHE A 51 -4.89 -5.42 -13.62
CA PHE A 51 -5.16 -6.77 -13.10
C PHE A 51 -4.95 -6.84 -11.58
N LEU A 52 -4.93 -5.69 -10.91
CA LEU A 52 -4.62 -5.52 -9.49
C LEU A 52 -3.27 -6.13 -9.06
N VAL A 53 -2.37 -6.41 -10.00
CA VAL A 53 -1.04 -6.93 -9.67
C VAL A 53 -0.17 -5.78 -9.18
N PRO A 54 0.46 -5.89 -8.00
CA PRO A 54 1.29 -4.83 -7.42
C PRO A 54 2.40 -4.37 -8.36
N MET A 55 2.55 -3.05 -8.46
CA MET A 55 3.54 -2.39 -9.30
C MET A 55 4.22 -1.25 -8.53
N ILE A 56 5.47 -0.99 -8.89
CA ILE A 56 6.29 0.07 -8.30
C ILE A 56 7.04 0.82 -9.39
N ILE A 57 7.51 2.01 -9.04
CA ILE A 57 8.46 2.76 -9.86
C ILE A 57 9.87 2.18 -9.67
N PRO A 58 10.59 1.78 -10.73
CA PRO A 58 11.99 1.39 -10.63
C PRO A 58 12.84 2.64 -10.41
N GLU A 59 13.21 2.92 -9.15
CA GLU A 59 13.84 4.18 -8.76
C GLU A 59 15.13 4.50 -9.52
N ASP A 60 15.96 3.48 -9.78
CA ASP A 60 17.27 3.64 -10.42
C ASP A 60 17.19 4.03 -11.91
N SER A 61 16.07 3.75 -12.57
CA SER A 61 15.88 4.02 -13.99
C SER A 61 14.78 5.06 -14.27
N THR A 62 14.17 5.61 -13.22
CA THR A 62 13.09 6.59 -13.35
C THR A 62 13.63 8.01 -13.15
N ASN A 63 13.44 8.85 -14.17
CA ASN A 63 13.73 10.28 -14.08
C ASN A 63 12.63 11.00 -13.28
N PHE A 64 12.78 11.00 -11.96
CA PHE A 64 11.99 11.86 -11.09
C PHE A 64 12.32 13.33 -11.33
N LYS A 65 11.32 14.18 -11.19
CA LYS A 65 11.52 15.63 -11.11
C LYS A 65 11.37 16.09 -9.67
N TYR A 66 12.20 17.04 -9.27
CA TYR A 66 12.14 17.64 -7.94
C TYR A 66 11.27 18.89 -7.97
N PHE A 67 10.53 19.12 -6.88
CA PHE A 67 9.81 20.37 -6.71
C PHE A 67 10.79 21.52 -6.45
N SER A 68 10.52 22.70 -7.01
CA SER A 68 11.34 23.87 -6.77
C SER A 68 11.28 24.29 -5.30
N SER A 69 12.44 24.30 -4.64
CA SER A 69 12.56 24.71 -3.23
C SER A 69 12.39 26.22 -3.11
N ASN A 70 11.18 26.68 -2.79
CA ASN A 70 10.96 28.05 -2.32
C ASN A 70 10.92 28.13 -0.78
N SER A 71 11.12 27.00 -0.08
CA SER A 71 11.14 26.88 1.38
C SER A 71 11.86 25.60 1.81
N ASN A 72 12.45 25.60 3.02
CA ASN A 72 13.12 24.43 3.61
C ASN A 72 12.24 23.16 3.65
N SER A 73 10.91 23.31 3.64
CA SER A 73 9.94 22.21 3.68
C SER A 73 9.85 21.37 2.41
N SER A 74 10.33 21.86 1.25
CA SER A 74 10.23 21.14 -0.03
C SER A 74 11.56 20.57 -0.52
N GLN A 75 12.63 20.66 0.28
CA GLN A 75 13.96 20.22 -0.11
C GLN A 75 14.00 18.69 -0.26
N GLY A 76 14.34 18.23 -1.47
CA GLY A 76 14.45 16.80 -1.79
C GLY A 76 13.13 16.11 -2.13
N LEU A 77 11.98 16.81 -2.07
CA LEU A 77 10.70 16.24 -2.50
C LEU A 77 10.67 16.08 -4.02
N LYS A 78 10.20 14.91 -4.47
CA LYS A 78 10.14 14.54 -5.88
C LYS A 78 8.85 13.80 -6.21
N ALA A 79 8.46 13.81 -7.47
CA ALA A 79 7.36 13.02 -8.03
C ALA A 79 7.65 12.70 -9.50
N LEU A 80 6.75 12.00 -10.19
CA LEU A 80 6.88 11.82 -11.62
C LEU A 80 6.90 13.19 -12.32
N ASN A 81 7.70 13.30 -13.37
CA ASN A 81 8.01 14.57 -14.02
C ASN A 81 6.76 15.37 -14.47
N PHE A 82 5.78 14.71 -15.09
CA PHE A 82 4.53 15.31 -15.54
C PHE A 82 3.62 15.74 -14.37
N VAL A 83 3.71 15.03 -13.24
CA VAL A 83 2.99 15.39 -12.00
C VAL A 83 3.57 16.66 -11.40
N VAL A 84 4.91 16.80 -11.39
CA VAL A 84 5.58 18.02 -10.95
C VAL A 84 5.24 19.21 -11.84
N ASP A 85 5.21 19.02 -13.16
CA ASP A 85 4.84 20.08 -14.10
C ASP A 85 3.40 20.55 -13.91
N ALA A 86 2.45 19.60 -13.82
CA ALA A 86 1.04 19.91 -13.57
C ALA A 86 0.87 20.68 -12.26
N PHE A 87 1.56 20.27 -11.20
CA PHE A 87 1.50 20.96 -9.91
C PHE A 87 2.16 22.34 -9.94
N SER A 88 3.27 22.50 -10.67
CA SER A 88 3.94 23.80 -10.82
C SER A 88 3.04 24.83 -11.52
N ASP A 89 2.32 24.41 -12.56
CA ASP A 89 1.38 25.29 -13.27
C ASP A 89 0.14 25.58 -12.42
N LEU A 90 -0.36 24.59 -11.66
CA LEU A 90 -1.40 24.78 -10.65
C LEU A 90 -0.97 25.84 -9.62
N GLN A 91 0.24 25.76 -9.07
CA GLN A 91 0.78 26.76 -8.16
C GLN A 91 0.85 28.15 -8.81
N GLN A 92 1.26 28.22 -10.07
CA GLN A 92 1.31 29.49 -10.80
C GLN A 92 -0.10 30.10 -10.96
N GLN A 93 -1.12 29.28 -11.20
CA GLN A 93 -2.50 29.73 -11.30
C GLN A 93 -3.02 30.30 -9.98
N PHE A 94 -2.72 29.65 -8.85
CA PHE A 94 -3.03 30.19 -7.52
C PHE A 94 -2.36 31.55 -7.30
N LYS A 95 -1.07 31.69 -7.62
CA LYS A 95 -0.35 32.97 -7.52
C LYS A 95 -0.99 34.07 -8.35
N LYS A 96 -1.38 33.76 -9.60
CA LYS A 96 -2.08 34.72 -10.48
C LYS A 96 -3.42 35.15 -9.88
N CYS A 97 -4.25 34.20 -9.45
CA CYS A 97 -5.57 34.51 -8.88
C CYS A 97 -5.48 35.26 -7.55
N LEU A 98 -4.45 34.99 -6.74
CA LEU A 98 -4.17 35.76 -5.52
C LEU A 98 -3.85 37.23 -5.84
N LEU A 99 -2.95 37.48 -6.79
CA LEU A 99 -2.59 38.84 -7.22
C LEU A 99 -3.77 39.62 -7.82
N MET A 100 -4.71 38.91 -8.43
CA MET A 100 -5.94 39.48 -8.99
C MET A 100 -7.06 39.66 -7.95
N GLY A 101 -6.86 39.25 -6.69
CA GLY A 101 -7.89 39.29 -5.65
C GLY A 101 -9.06 38.34 -5.88
N LYS A 102 -8.88 37.27 -6.67
CA LYS A 102 -9.92 36.26 -6.95
C LYS A 102 -10.06 35.20 -5.86
N ILE A 103 -9.07 35.07 -4.99
CA ILE A 103 -9.04 34.15 -3.86
C ILE A 103 -8.64 34.90 -2.59
N ASP A 104 -9.06 34.38 -1.44
CA ASP A 104 -8.74 34.94 -0.13
C ASP A 104 -7.25 34.69 0.20
N GLY A 105 -6.47 35.76 0.30
CA GLY A 105 -5.05 35.71 0.61
C GLY A 105 -4.74 35.40 2.08
N SER A 106 -5.73 35.47 2.96
CA SER A 106 -5.57 35.12 4.38
C SER A 106 -5.63 33.61 4.65
N ASP A 107 -6.06 32.82 3.67
CA ASP A 107 -6.14 31.37 3.81
C ASP A 107 -4.75 30.74 3.96
N GLN A 108 -4.56 29.87 4.94
CA GLN A 108 -3.25 29.30 5.27
C GLN A 108 -2.71 28.33 4.20
N TYR A 109 -3.58 27.51 3.60
CA TYR A 109 -3.17 26.39 2.75
C TYR A 109 -3.59 26.57 1.29
N LEU A 110 -4.75 27.19 1.06
CA LEU A 110 -5.39 27.35 -0.24
C LEU A 110 -5.22 28.75 -0.83
N SER A 111 -4.31 29.58 -0.30
CA SER A 111 -3.86 30.82 -0.95
C SER A 111 -2.51 30.62 -1.67
N ASN A 112 -1.64 29.79 -1.09
CA ASN A 112 -0.28 29.52 -1.57
C ASN A 112 0.07 28.05 -1.34
N LEU A 113 -0.20 27.23 -2.36
CA LEU A 113 0.03 25.79 -2.27
C LEU A 113 1.52 25.49 -2.09
N LYS A 114 1.89 24.74 -1.06
CA LYS A 114 3.26 24.28 -0.79
C LYS A 114 3.29 22.77 -0.71
N VAL A 115 4.35 22.14 -1.19
CA VAL A 115 4.52 20.69 -1.08
C VAL A 115 5.10 20.36 0.29
N HIS A 116 4.39 19.51 1.04
CA HIS A 116 4.83 18.97 2.33
C HIS A 116 5.22 17.49 2.24
N LYS A 117 4.55 16.71 1.39
CA LYS A 117 4.87 15.29 1.15
C LYS A 117 4.66 14.92 -0.31
N ALA A 118 5.49 14.01 -0.82
CA ALA A 118 5.45 13.55 -2.20
C ALA A 118 5.91 12.08 -2.27
N TYR A 119 6.65 11.69 -3.32
CA TYR A 119 7.13 10.31 -3.49
C TYR A 119 7.98 9.83 -2.31
N GLU A 120 7.70 8.60 -1.88
CA GLU A 120 8.49 7.87 -0.88
C GLU A 120 8.93 6.53 -1.47
N SER A 121 10.17 6.12 -1.19
CA SER A 121 10.68 4.83 -1.68
C SER A 121 9.90 3.67 -1.06
N PRO A 122 9.22 2.82 -1.87
CA PRO A 122 8.55 1.64 -1.34
C PRO A 122 9.53 0.65 -0.71
N PHE A 123 10.76 0.56 -1.23
CA PHE A 123 11.79 -0.34 -0.70
C PHE A 123 12.24 0.07 0.71
N PHE A 124 12.47 1.36 0.95
CA PHE A 124 12.83 1.85 2.27
C PHE A 124 11.70 1.58 3.28
N LEU A 125 10.47 1.97 2.93
CA LEU A 125 9.32 1.78 3.82
C LEU A 125 9.05 0.30 4.11
N TYR A 126 9.17 -0.57 3.10
CA TYR A 126 9.05 -2.02 3.28
C TYR A 126 10.14 -2.58 4.19
N ASN A 127 11.40 -2.18 4.01
CA ASN A 127 12.50 -2.63 4.87
C ASN A 127 12.25 -2.24 6.34
N SER A 128 11.82 -1.00 6.60
CA SER A 128 11.45 -0.57 7.95
C SER A 128 10.25 -1.34 8.51
N TYR A 129 9.28 -1.68 7.66
CA TYR A 129 8.14 -2.50 8.05
C TYR A 129 8.55 -3.94 8.39
N VAL A 130 9.31 -4.60 7.52
CA VAL A 130 9.66 -6.02 7.68
C VAL A 130 10.65 -6.24 8.83
N ASN A 131 11.57 -5.31 9.09
CA ASN A 131 12.48 -5.40 10.23
C ASN A 131 11.76 -5.30 11.58
N ARG A 132 10.70 -4.48 11.66
CA ARG A 132 9.82 -4.45 12.83
C ARG A 132 9.06 -5.76 12.99
N PHE A 133 8.61 -6.35 11.89
CA PHE A 133 7.99 -7.67 11.91
C PHE A 133 8.96 -8.75 12.40
N TYR A 134 10.21 -8.79 11.93
CA TYR A 134 11.22 -9.74 12.41
C TYR A 134 11.52 -9.58 13.89
N SER A 135 11.61 -8.32 14.35
CA SER A 135 11.81 -8.01 15.77
C SER A 135 10.64 -8.50 16.62
N ALA A 136 9.42 -8.29 16.15
CA ALA A 136 8.21 -8.76 16.81
C ALA A 136 8.15 -10.29 16.85
N LEU A 137 8.47 -10.98 15.74
CA LEU A 137 8.54 -12.45 15.68
C LEU A 137 9.54 -13.01 16.69
N LYS A 138 10.72 -12.38 16.84
CA LYS A 138 11.73 -12.79 17.82
C LYS A 138 11.23 -12.70 19.26
N SER A 139 10.41 -11.70 19.57
CA SER A 139 9.82 -11.50 20.89
C SER A 139 8.50 -12.22 21.13
N ALA A 140 7.87 -12.78 20.08
CA ALA A 140 6.56 -13.39 20.17
C ALA A 140 6.61 -14.67 21.02
N SER A 141 5.64 -14.83 21.92
CA SER A 141 5.46 -16.06 22.72
C SER A 141 4.99 -17.24 21.87
N ASP A 142 4.23 -16.95 20.81
CA ASP A 142 3.47 -17.95 20.06
C ASP A 142 4.32 -18.66 19.00
N ILE A 143 5.54 -18.17 18.79
CA ILE A 143 6.55 -18.81 17.95
C ILE A 143 7.63 -19.32 18.89
N ASP A 144 7.85 -20.64 18.91
CA ASP A 144 8.94 -21.26 19.66
C ASP A 144 10.29 -20.99 18.97
N THR A 145 10.70 -19.73 19.00
CA THR A 145 11.99 -19.27 18.49
C THR A 145 13.14 -19.85 19.31
N LYS A 146 12.89 -20.23 20.57
CA LYS A 146 13.90 -20.80 21.49
C LYS A 146 14.37 -22.19 21.06
N ARG A 147 13.56 -22.93 20.32
CA ARG A 147 13.91 -24.25 19.77
C ARG A 147 14.21 -24.23 18.27
N LEU A 148 14.34 -23.05 17.68
CA LEU A 148 14.53 -22.91 16.23
C LEU A 148 15.92 -23.39 15.79
N ALA A 149 16.01 -24.66 15.37
CA ALA A 149 17.29 -25.32 15.02
C ALA A 149 17.71 -25.10 13.56
N ASP A 150 16.76 -24.96 12.65
CA ASP A 150 17.02 -24.81 11.22
C ASP A 150 15.92 -23.99 10.52
N PHE A 151 16.10 -23.78 9.22
CA PHE A 151 15.19 -23.00 8.40
C PHE A 151 13.82 -23.67 8.22
N ASN A 152 13.73 -25.00 8.20
CA ASN A 152 12.43 -25.68 8.07
C ASN A 152 11.54 -25.39 9.27
N MET A 153 12.11 -25.48 10.48
CA MET A 153 11.39 -25.14 11.70
C MET A 153 10.87 -23.69 11.67
N LEU A 154 11.61 -22.77 11.05
CA LEU A 154 11.17 -21.38 10.92
C LEU A 154 9.96 -21.31 10.00
N ILE A 155 10.06 -21.90 8.81
CA ILE A 155 9.00 -21.84 7.82
C ILE A 155 7.72 -22.51 8.33
N ASP A 156 7.84 -23.67 8.98
CA ASP A 156 6.68 -24.35 9.57
C ASP A 156 6.01 -23.51 10.65
N ASN A 157 6.80 -22.90 11.55
CA ASN A 157 6.25 -22.05 12.61
C ASN A 157 5.67 -20.75 12.04
N LEU A 158 6.33 -20.15 11.05
CA LEU A 158 5.89 -18.93 10.38
C LEU A 158 4.55 -19.15 9.66
N LEU A 159 4.46 -20.19 8.83
CA LEU A 159 3.23 -20.49 8.09
C LEU A 159 2.06 -20.77 9.04
N LYS A 160 2.28 -21.58 10.08
CA LYS A 160 1.25 -21.83 11.12
C LYS A 160 0.81 -20.55 11.81
N SER A 161 1.75 -19.69 12.21
CA SER A 161 1.44 -18.43 12.88
C SER A 161 0.65 -17.47 11.98
N LEU A 162 1.03 -17.39 10.70
CA LEU A 162 0.32 -16.56 9.72
C LEU A 162 -1.08 -17.10 9.41
N GLU A 163 -1.26 -18.42 9.33
CA GLU A 163 -2.57 -19.05 9.13
C GLU A 163 -3.49 -18.90 10.35
N SER A 164 -2.95 -18.86 11.57
CA SER A 164 -3.73 -18.68 12.81
C SER A 164 -4.02 -17.22 13.18
N SER A 165 -3.40 -16.25 12.49
CA SER A 165 -3.53 -14.83 12.81
C SER A 165 -4.76 -14.22 12.15
N ASP A 166 -5.64 -13.61 12.96
CA ASP A 166 -6.76 -12.80 12.44
C ASP A 166 -6.30 -11.59 11.62
N GLN A 167 -5.04 -11.15 11.81
CA GLN A 167 -4.45 -10.06 11.05
C GLN A 167 -3.63 -10.59 9.87
N ARG A 168 -4.01 -10.19 8.65
CA ARG A 168 -3.22 -10.45 7.44
C ARG A 168 -1.93 -9.64 7.47
N ASN A 169 -0.80 -10.32 7.70
CA ASN A 169 0.52 -9.72 7.69
C ASN A 169 1.14 -9.77 6.30
N ALA A 170 1.31 -8.60 5.69
CA ALA A 170 1.92 -8.45 4.37
C ALA A 170 3.44 -8.62 4.43
N LEU A 171 3.93 -9.85 4.57
CA LEU A 171 5.34 -10.18 4.71
C LEU A 171 6.09 -9.98 3.38
N THR A 172 5.51 -10.39 2.26
CA THR A 172 6.12 -10.21 0.94
C THR A 172 6.03 -8.75 0.49
N PHE A 173 7.00 -8.30 -0.31
CA PHE A 173 6.98 -6.93 -0.83
C PHE A 173 5.75 -6.64 -1.71
N PRO A 174 5.30 -7.54 -2.61
CA PRO A 174 4.05 -7.34 -3.35
C PRO A 174 2.83 -7.20 -2.44
N ALA A 175 2.69 -8.02 -1.39
CA ALA A 175 1.63 -7.86 -0.40
C ALA A 175 1.70 -6.48 0.27
N TYR A 176 2.91 -6.06 0.67
CA TYR A 176 3.10 -4.77 1.33
C TYR A 176 2.64 -3.63 0.41
N VAL A 177 3.09 -3.64 -0.85
CA VAL A 177 2.74 -2.65 -1.89
C VAL A 177 1.24 -2.62 -2.16
N LYS A 178 0.48 -3.70 -1.93
CA LYS A 178 -0.98 -3.73 -2.07
C LYS A 178 -1.73 -3.38 -0.77
N SER A 179 -1.13 -3.63 0.38
CA SER A 179 -1.76 -3.49 1.71
C SER A 179 -2.02 -2.03 2.13
N ARG A 180 -2.87 -1.80 3.13
CA ARG A 180 -3.07 -0.46 3.73
C ARG A 180 -1.82 0.10 4.44
N LYS A 181 -0.77 -0.71 4.61
CA LYS A 181 0.48 -0.32 5.28
C LYS A 181 1.40 0.49 4.37
N ALA A 182 1.31 0.29 3.05
CA ALA A 182 1.98 1.15 2.09
C ALA A 182 1.13 2.40 1.80
N PRO A 183 1.73 3.60 1.87
CA PRO A 183 1.04 4.84 1.54
C PRO A 183 0.89 5.02 0.03
N ILE A 184 -0.06 5.85 -0.40
CA ILE A 184 -0.27 6.17 -1.83
C ILE A 184 0.91 6.95 -2.45
N SER A 185 1.74 7.59 -1.63
CA SER A 185 2.98 8.29 -2.05
C SER A 185 3.96 7.42 -2.80
N ILE A 186 3.99 6.11 -2.57
CA ILE A 186 4.88 5.20 -3.31
C ILE A 186 4.54 5.13 -4.80
N SER A 187 3.35 5.58 -5.21
CA SER A 187 2.93 5.62 -6.61
C SER A 187 3.66 6.68 -7.42
N GLY A 188 4.24 7.70 -6.77
CA GLY A 188 4.79 8.89 -7.45
C GLY A 188 3.73 9.81 -8.09
N LEU A 189 2.44 9.52 -7.87
CA LEU A 189 1.30 10.28 -8.41
C LEU A 189 0.65 11.20 -7.38
N SER A 190 0.98 11.07 -6.09
CA SER A 190 0.35 11.86 -5.03
C SER A 190 1.26 12.94 -4.47
N ILE A 191 0.65 14.08 -4.17
CA ILE A 191 1.28 15.24 -3.53
C ILE A 191 0.41 15.63 -2.33
N GLU A 192 1.01 16.00 -1.20
CA GLU A 192 0.30 16.58 -0.07
C GLU A 192 0.73 18.02 0.15
N ILE A 193 -0.27 18.90 0.27
CA ILE A 193 -0.07 20.35 0.38
C ILE A 193 -0.11 20.89 1.81
N ALA A 194 -0.24 19.99 2.79
CA ALA A 194 -0.20 20.31 4.21
C ALA A 194 0.36 19.11 4.99
N ASP A 195 0.89 19.39 6.18
CA ASP A 195 1.37 18.40 7.14
C ASP A 195 0.49 18.47 8.40
N LEU A 196 -0.71 17.88 8.29
CA LEU A 196 -1.75 17.85 9.32
C LEU A 196 -2.03 16.42 9.75
N ASP A 197 -2.64 16.24 10.93
CA ASP A 197 -2.99 14.90 11.41
C ASP A 197 -4.15 14.31 10.57
N TYR A 198 -3.86 13.20 9.87
CA TYR A 198 -4.87 12.43 9.13
C TYR A 198 -6.04 11.96 10.00
N SER A 199 -5.89 11.88 11.32
CA SER A 199 -6.93 11.42 12.24
C SER A 199 -7.91 12.52 12.69
N ASN A 200 -7.56 13.80 12.49
CA ASN A 200 -8.31 14.95 12.94
C ASN A 200 -9.25 15.47 11.83
N ASP A 201 -10.53 15.14 11.92
CA ASP A 201 -11.56 15.56 10.97
C ASP A 201 -11.98 17.02 11.17
N GLU A 202 -11.79 17.58 12.37
CA GLU A 202 -12.08 18.99 12.62
C GLU A 202 -11.10 19.91 11.88
N GLU A 203 -9.81 19.59 11.88
CA GLU A 203 -8.80 20.30 11.10
C GLU A 203 -9.08 20.23 9.59
N LYS A 204 -9.48 19.06 9.09
CA LYS A 204 -9.88 18.90 7.67
C LYS A 204 -11.03 19.84 7.31
N VAL A 205 -12.03 19.94 8.19
CA VAL A 205 -13.19 20.79 7.95
C VAL A 205 -12.81 22.26 8.02
N ASN A 206 -12.12 22.68 9.08
CA ASN A 206 -11.85 24.09 9.34
C ASN A 206 -10.79 24.67 8.38
N ASN A 207 -9.77 23.90 8.01
CA ASN A 207 -8.66 24.40 7.20
C ASN A 207 -8.88 24.22 5.68
N PHE A 208 -9.79 23.33 5.26
CA PHE A 208 -10.02 23.03 3.84
C PHE A 208 -11.48 23.17 3.44
N ILE A 209 -12.38 22.35 4.00
CA ILE A 209 -13.77 22.27 3.50
C ILE A 209 -14.52 23.60 3.69
N LYS A 210 -14.31 24.29 4.81
CA LYS A 210 -14.90 25.61 5.10
C LYS A 210 -14.11 26.79 4.50
N SER A 211 -12.99 26.53 3.84
CA SER A 211 -12.20 27.59 3.21
C SER A 211 -13.03 28.31 2.16
N LYS A 212 -12.92 29.64 2.11
CA LYS A 212 -13.50 30.44 1.02
C LYS A 212 -12.90 30.09 -0.34
N ASN A 213 -11.70 29.51 -0.35
CA ASN A 213 -10.98 29.11 -1.56
C ASN A 213 -11.27 27.67 -1.97
N TRP A 214 -12.07 26.91 -1.21
CA TRP A 214 -12.30 25.48 -1.44
C TRP A 214 -12.85 25.17 -2.84
N ASN A 215 -13.91 25.87 -3.26
CA ASN A 215 -14.52 25.66 -4.58
C ASN A 215 -13.56 26.03 -5.72
N PHE A 216 -12.77 27.10 -5.54
CA PHE A 216 -11.72 27.46 -6.50
C PHE A 216 -10.65 26.37 -6.56
N PHE A 217 -10.24 25.83 -5.41
CA PHE A 217 -9.25 24.78 -5.31
C PHE A 217 -9.69 23.49 -6.01
N LEU A 218 -10.90 23.01 -5.77
CA LEU A 218 -11.42 21.80 -6.43
C LEU A 218 -11.50 21.98 -7.95
N ASN A 219 -12.05 23.11 -8.42
CA ASN A 219 -12.15 23.43 -9.84
C ASN A 219 -10.78 23.52 -10.51
N THR A 220 -9.82 24.17 -9.85
CA THR A 220 -8.49 24.36 -10.42
C THR A 220 -7.75 23.01 -10.43
N CYS A 221 -7.80 22.22 -9.36
CA CYS A 221 -7.22 20.87 -9.34
C CYS A 221 -7.75 20.01 -10.49
N LYS A 222 -9.07 20.03 -10.74
CA LYS A 222 -9.69 19.33 -11.88
C LYS A 222 -9.10 19.75 -13.22
N SER A 223 -8.97 21.07 -13.45
CA SER A 223 -8.43 21.62 -14.70
C SER A 223 -6.96 21.27 -14.95
N TYR A 224 -6.19 20.95 -13.90
CA TYR A 224 -4.81 20.49 -13.99
C TYR A 224 -4.66 18.95 -13.84
N GLY A 225 -5.78 18.21 -13.86
CA GLY A 225 -5.77 16.74 -13.86
C GLY A 225 -5.53 16.10 -12.49
N PHE A 226 -5.84 16.79 -11.40
CA PHE A 226 -5.75 16.27 -10.04
C PHE A 226 -7.11 15.91 -9.45
N MET A 227 -7.18 14.71 -8.87
CA MET A 227 -8.16 14.34 -7.87
C MET A 227 -7.73 14.87 -6.49
N VAL A 228 -8.70 15.18 -5.65
CA VAL A 228 -8.53 15.55 -4.24
C VAL A 228 -9.08 14.42 -3.38
N ASP A 229 -8.29 13.95 -2.41
CA ASP A 229 -8.74 12.91 -1.48
C ASP A 229 -9.76 13.45 -0.49
N LEU A 230 -10.99 12.95 -0.56
CA LEU A 230 -12.07 13.32 0.34
C LEU A 230 -11.70 13.07 1.80
N ASN A 231 -10.95 12.00 2.09
CA ASN A 231 -10.60 11.64 3.46
C ASN A 231 -9.43 12.48 4.01
N ASN A 232 -8.64 13.09 3.13
CA ASN A 232 -7.45 13.89 3.42
C ASN A 232 -7.40 15.07 2.41
N PRO A 233 -8.17 16.15 2.62
CA PRO A 233 -8.41 17.21 1.62
C PRO A 233 -7.16 17.93 1.07
N TRP A 234 -6.04 17.81 1.75
CA TRP A 234 -4.73 18.34 1.31
C TRP A 234 -3.95 17.37 0.41
N ARG A 235 -4.45 16.16 0.15
CA ARG A 235 -3.81 15.21 -0.76
C ARG A 235 -4.40 15.33 -2.16
N LEU A 236 -3.52 15.65 -3.09
CA LEU A 236 -3.75 15.64 -4.51
C LEU A 236 -3.23 14.34 -5.11
N VAL A 237 -3.98 13.73 -6.01
CA VAL A 237 -3.59 12.51 -6.73
C VAL A 237 -3.76 12.76 -8.22
N ALA A 238 -2.68 12.61 -8.99
CA ALA A 238 -2.71 12.79 -10.44
C ALA A 238 -3.64 11.75 -11.10
N ASP A 239 -4.67 12.25 -11.80
CA ASP A 239 -5.58 11.43 -12.58
C ASP A 239 -4.98 11.14 -13.95
N ILE A 240 -4.27 10.02 -14.08
CA ILE A 240 -3.59 9.61 -15.32
C ILE A 240 -4.56 9.13 -16.40
N GLY A 241 -5.86 9.11 -16.11
CA GLY A 241 -6.94 8.93 -17.09
C GLY A 241 -7.56 10.25 -17.54
N SER A 242 -7.25 11.37 -16.88
CA SER A 242 -7.77 12.68 -17.26
C SER A 242 -7.01 13.28 -18.43
N GLN A 243 -7.74 13.94 -19.33
CA GLN A 243 -7.15 14.63 -20.49
C GLN A 243 -6.07 15.65 -20.10
N PRO A 244 -6.27 16.53 -19.09
CA PRO A 244 -5.22 17.49 -18.71
C PRO A 244 -3.93 16.82 -18.23
N MET A 245 -4.01 15.75 -17.45
CA MET A 245 -2.82 15.04 -16.98
C MET A 245 -2.09 14.31 -18.12
N ILE A 246 -2.84 13.76 -19.08
CA ILE A 246 -2.27 13.16 -20.29
C ILE A 246 -1.54 14.21 -21.13
N GLU A 247 -2.04 15.45 -21.22
CA GLU A 247 -1.33 16.54 -21.89
C GLU A 247 0.03 16.83 -21.25
N TYR A 248 0.11 16.82 -19.91
CA TYR A 248 1.40 16.92 -19.21
C TYR A 248 2.31 15.72 -19.49
N ALA A 249 1.77 14.50 -19.47
CA ALA A 249 2.53 13.27 -19.73
C ALA A 249 3.03 13.19 -21.19
N SER A 250 2.29 13.76 -22.14
CA SER A 250 2.63 13.74 -23.58
C SER A 250 3.95 14.44 -23.89
N LYS A 251 4.34 15.44 -23.09
CA LYS A 251 5.66 16.13 -23.17
C LYS A 251 6.84 15.17 -22.95
N TYR A 252 6.57 14.02 -22.33
CA TYR A 252 7.54 12.97 -22.04
C TYR A 252 7.32 11.71 -22.90
N GLY A 253 6.47 11.80 -23.93
CA GLY A 253 6.21 10.70 -24.87
C GLY A 253 5.12 9.71 -24.45
N TYR A 254 4.31 10.04 -23.44
CA TYR A 254 3.24 9.17 -22.96
C TYR A 254 1.86 9.76 -23.30
N THR A 255 1.13 9.09 -24.18
CA THR A 255 -0.11 9.60 -24.79
C THR A 255 -1.38 9.07 -24.15
N ASP A 256 -1.27 8.10 -23.25
CA ASP A 256 -2.41 7.47 -22.58
C ASP A 256 -2.00 6.80 -21.27
N THR A 257 -2.99 6.41 -20.47
CA THR A 257 -2.80 5.72 -19.18
C THR A 257 -1.95 4.45 -19.28
N ASN A 258 -2.10 3.66 -20.35
CA ASN A 258 -1.33 2.44 -20.53
C ASN A 258 0.14 2.76 -20.76
N SER A 259 0.44 3.72 -21.63
CA SER A 259 1.81 4.16 -21.88
C SER A 259 2.48 4.66 -20.60
N ILE A 260 1.76 5.38 -19.72
CA ILE A 260 2.27 5.81 -18.41
C ILE A 260 2.58 4.57 -17.54
N ILE A 261 1.63 3.65 -17.38
CA ILE A 261 1.79 2.46 -16.55
C ILE A 261 2.96 1.59 -17.04
N PHE A 262 3.01 1.29 -18.34
CA PHE A 262 4.02 0.40 -18.92
C PHE A 262 5.44 1.00 -18.87
N ASN A 263 5.57 2.31 -19.01
CA ASN A 263 6.89 2.94 -19.03
C ASN A 263 7.42 3.24 -17.62
N TYR A 264 6.60 3.81 -16.73
CA TYR A 264 7.04 4.19 -15.39
C TYR A 264 7.03 3.07 -14.36
N TYR A 265 6.24 2.03 -14.56
CA TYR A 265 6.03 1.02 -13.52
C TYR A 265 6.53 -0.35 -13.96
N ARG A 266 6.88 -1.16 -12.95
CA ARG A 266 7.28 -2.55 -13.08
C ARG A 266 6.62 -3.36 -11.98
N LYS A 267 6.42 -4.65 -12.23
CA LYS A 267 5.79 -5.53 -11.24
C LYS A 267 6.63 -5.63 -9.97
N ALA A 268 6.01 -5.48 -8.81
CA ALA A 268 6.72 -5.58 -7.53
C ALA A 268 7.31 -6.99 -7.33
N SER A 269 6.61 -8.03 -7.79
CA SER A 269 7.04 -9.43 -7.70
C SER A 269 8.33 -9.70 -8.47
N TYR A 270 8.56 -9.00 -9.59
CA TYR A 270 9.76 -9.12 -10.40
C TYR A 270 11.03 -8.77 -9.60
N PHE A 271 11.01 -7.66 -8.86
CA PHE A 271 12.16 -7.27 -8.03
C PHE A 271 12.27 -8.14 -6.78
N TYR A 272 11.12 -8.44 -6.16
CA TYR A 272 11.12 -9.09 -4.87
C TYR A 272 11.63 -10.52 -4.94
N TYR A 273 11.18 -11.32 -5.91
CA TYR A 273 11.52 -12.74 -5.95
C TYR A 273 13.02 -12.99 -6.09
N ASN A 274 13.71 -12.15 -6.87
CA ASN A 274 15.17 -12.21 -7.00
C ASN A 274 15.91 -12.01 -5.67
N THR A 275 15.27 -11.34 -4.70
CA THR A 275 15.81 -11.10 -3.35
C THR A 275 15.12 -11.97 -2.29
N PHE A 276 14.17 -12.82 -2.66
CA PHE A 276 13.30 -13.51 -1.72
C PHE A 276 14.08 -14.50 -0.82
N ILE A 277 15.00 -15.28 -1.40
CA ILE A 277 15.87 -16.20 -0.64
C ILE A 277 16.68 -15.42 0.39
N ASN A 278 17.24 -14.28 -0.01
CA ASN A 278 17.97 -13.39 0.87
C ASN A 278 17.11 -12.91 2.03
N ARG A 279 15.87 -12.47 1.76
CA ARG A 279 14.94 -12.05 2.82
C ARG A 279 14.60 -13.15 3.79
N MET A 280 14.36 -14.37 3.31
CA MET A 280 14.08 -15.52 4.16
C MET A 280 15.30 -15.88 5.03
N ARG A 281 16.51 -15.78 4.48
CA ARG A 281 17.77 -15.98 5.23
C ARG A 281 17.96 -14.90 6.29
N GLU A 282 17.74 -13.63 5.96
CA GLU A 282 17.83 -12.49 6.89
C GLU A 282 16.86 -12.67 8.06
N MET A 283 15.62 -13.07 7.78
CA MET A 283 14.63 -13.39 8.80
C MET A 283 15.13 -14.48 9.73
N TYR A 284 15.57 -15.61 9.19
CA TYR A 284 16.06 -16.74 9.98
C TYR A 284 17.24 -16.33 10.88
N ASN A 285 18.23 -15.64 10.32
CA ASN A 285 19.40 -15.22 11.07
C ASN A 285 19.09 -14.16 12.13
N THR A 286 18.02 -13.38 11.95
CA THR A 286 17.55 -12.40 12.94
C THR A 286 16.85 -13.08 14.12
N VAL A 287 15.99 -14.07 13.82
CA VAL A 287 15.08 -14.69 14.79
C VAL A 287 15.71 -15.86 15.54
N LYS A 288 16.65 -16.60 14.95
CA LYS A 288 17.25 -17.78 15.58
C LYS A 288 17.96 -17.47 16.91
N PRO A 289 17.92 -18.41 17.87
CA PRO A 289 18.60 -18.25 19.14
C PRO A 289 20.11 -18.44 18.98
N THR A 290 20.89 -18.01 19.98
CA THR A 290 22.34 -18.25 19.98
C THR A 290 22.69 -19.71 20.30
N SER A 291 21.85 -20.37 21.11
CA SER A 291 21.96 -21.78 21.47
C SER A 291 20.59 -22.35 21.83
N ILE A 292 20.42 -23.66 21.68
CA ILE A 292 19.22 -24.41 22.02
C ILE A 292 19.55 -25.39 23.12
N GLU A 293 18.75 -25.39 24.18
CA GLU A 293 18.83 -26.37 25.25
C GLU A 293 18.18 -27.68 24.85
N LYS A 294 18.96 -28.76 24.87
CA LYS A 294 18.50 -30.13 24.70
C LYS A 294 18.72 -30.90 25.99
N ILE A 295 17.63 -31.29 26.62
CA ILE A 295 17.65 -32.16 27.80
C ILE A 295 17.85 -33.60 27.33
N THR A 296 18.86 -34.27 27.86
CA THR A 296 19.14 -35.69 27.61
C THR A 296 19.28 -36.43 28.93
N GLU A 297 18.71 -37.63 29.00
CA GLU A 297 18.84 -38.49 30.17
C GLU A 297 20.02 -39.45 29.97
N CYS A 298 20.97 -39.46 30.91
CA CYS A 298 22.08 -40.41 30.93
C CYS A 298 22.16 -41.05 32.30
N ASN A 299 21.94 -42.37 32.37
CA ASN A 299 22.06 -43.18 33.58
C ASN A 299 21.26 -42.63 34.77
N GLY A 300 20.02 -42.17 34.55
CA GLY A 300 19.14 -41.64 35.60
C GLY A 300 19.42 -40.19 36.01
N ASN A 301 20.38 -39.51 35.38
CA ASN A 301 20.65 -38.08 35.57
C ASN A 301 20.20 -37.27 34.35
N THR A 302 19.57 -36.12 34.63
CA THR A 302 19.21 -35.12 33.61
C THR A 302 20.43 -34.28 33.24
N LEU A 303 20.86 -34.36 31.98
CA LEU A 303 21.94 -33.54 31.43
C LEU A 303 21.36 -32.50 30.47
N VAL A 304 21.75 -31.23 30.64
CA VAL A 304 21.44 -30.16 29.69
C VAL A 304 22.60 -30.00 28.71
N LYS A 305 22.32 -30.15 27.41
CA LYS A 305 23.28 -29.92 26.33
C LYS A 305 22.86 -28.70 25.52
N TYR A 306 23.82 -27.87 25.15
CA TYR A 306 23.58 -26.72 24.27
C TYR A 306 23.95 -27.06 22.84
N ILE A 307 23.00 -26.91 21.91
CA ILE A 307 23.19 -27.14 20.48
C ILE A 307 23.16 -25.79 19.78
N LYS A 308 24.11 -25.57 18.87
CA LYS A 308 24.11 -24.39 18.00
C LYS A 308 23.11 -24.60 16.85
N PRO A 309 22.17 -23.67 16.59
CA PRO A 309 21.34 -23.72 15.39
C PRO A 309 22.18 -23.71 14.11
N LYS A 310 21.62 -24.23 13.01
CA LYS A 310 22.28 -24.21 11.71
C LYS A 310 22.51 -22.76 11.26
N ASP A 311 23.71 -22.46 10.76
CA ASP A 311 24.06 -21.15 10.23
C ASP A 311 23.97 -21.15 8.70
N TYR A 312 23.23 -20.19 8.13
CA TYR A 312 23.18 -19.97 6.68
C TYR A 312 23.89 -18.66 6.36
N ILE A 313 25.18 -18.76 6.00
CA ILE A 313 26.09 -17.62 5.84
C ILE A 313 25.89 -16.93 4.47
N SER A 314 25.38 -17.65 3.47
CA SER A 314 25.07 -17.12 2.15
C SER A 314 23.73 -17.64 1.63
N ASP A 315 23.16 -16.93 0.65
CA ASP A 315 21.92 -17.34 -0.04
C ASP A 315 22.12 -18.67 -0.76
N GLN A 316 23.33 -18.91 -1.30
CA GLN A 316 23.70 -20.15 -1.97
C GLN A 316 23.60 -21.37 -1.04
N ILE A 317 24.14 -21.30 0.18
CA ILE A 317 24.08 -22.41 1.15
C ILE A 317 22.61 -22.74 1.50
N LEU A 318 21.78 -21.71 1.62
CA LEU A 318 20.36 -21.90 1.89
C LEU A 318 19.66 -22.51 0.66
N GLN A 319 19.93 -22.01 -0.53
CA GLN A 319 19.36 -22.53 -1.79
C GLN A 319 19.79 -23.97 -2.07
N GLU A 320 21.04 -24.36 -1.81
CA GLU A 320 21.53 -25.74 -1.93
C GLU A 320 20.86 -26.69 -0.94
N SER A 321 20.50 -26.20 0.26
CA SER A 321 19.83 -27.01 1.29
C SER A 321 18.38 -27.35 0.97
N TYR A 322 17.67 -26.50 0.22
CA TYR A 322 16.22 -26.59 0.02
C TYR A 322 15.80 -26.69 -1.45
N GLY A 323 16.64 -26.25 -2.37
CA GLY A 323 16.34 -26.23 -3.79
C GLY A 323 15.39 -25.10 -4.19
N GLN A 324 15.46 -24.76 -5.47
CA GLN A 324 14.76 -23.62 -6.06
C GLN A 324 13.23 -23.82 -6.10
N GLU A 325 12.76 -25.04 -6.39
CA GLU A 325 11.33 -25.37 -6.40
C GLU A 325 10.67 -25.15 -5.03
N GLN A 326 11.37 -25.45 -3.93
CA GLN A 326 10.83 -25.23 -2.59
C GLN A 326 10.67 -23.74 -2.27
N PHE A 327 11.60 -22.88 -2.74
CA PHE A 327 11.46 -21.43 -2.58
C PHE A 327 10.32 -20.85 -3.41
N LEU A 328 10.12 -21.34 -4.64
CA LEU A 328 8.95 -20.95 -5.44
C LEU A 328 7.65 -21.35 -4.73
N MET A 329 7.56 -22.58 -4.21
CA MET A 329 6.40 -23.03 -3.45
C MET A 329 6.18 -22.20 -2.18
N LEU A 330 7.24 -21.90 -1.43
CA LEU A 330 7.17 -21.08 -0.23
C LEU A 330 6.67 -19.67 -0.55
N TYR A 331 7.19 -19.05 -1.60
CA TYR A 331 6.71 -17.75 -2.08
C TYR A 331 5.20 -17.80 -2.37
N CYS A 332 4.75 -18.75 -3.18
CA CYS A 332 3.33 -18.88 -3.52
C CYS A 332 2.45 -19.17 -2.29
N LYS A 333 2.90 -19.99 -1.33
CA LYS A 333 2.18 -20.26 -0.08
C LYS A 333 2.02 -19.00 0.77
N LEU A 334 3.08 -18.22 0.95
CA LEU A 334 3.01 -16.95 1.67
C LEU A 334 2.04 -15.99 0.99
N ARG A 335 2.14 -15.85 -0.32
CA ARG A 335 1.24 -14.99 -1.11
C ARG A 335 -0.23 -15.42 -1.00
N PHE A 336 -0.52 -16.72 -1.00
CA PHE A 336 -1.87 -17.21 -0.72
C PHE A 336 -2.35 -16.80 0.68
N ILE A 337 -1.55 -16.99 1.72
CA ILE A 337 -1.94 -16.61 3.09
C ILE A 337 -2.20 -15.10 3.19
N GLU A 338 -1.42 -14.29 2.48
CA GLU A 338 -1.52 -12.83 2.51
C GLU A 338 -2.75 -12.26 1.80
N GLU A 339 -3.14 -12.85 0.67
CA GLU A 339 -4.14 -12.27 -0.24
C GLU A 339 -5.41 -13.11 -0.37
N GLU A 340 -5.34 -14.43 -0.13
CA GLU A 340 -6.32 -15.40 -0.60
C GLU A 340 -6.70 -16.45 0.47
N SER A 341 -7.83 -16.22 1.12
CA SER A 341 -8.34 -17.06 2.20
C SER A 341 -9.42 -18.05 1.77
N GLU A 342 -10.03 -17.89 0.59
CA GLU A 342 -11.25 -18.61 0.23
C GLU A 342 -10.98 -19.89 -0.56
N TYR A 343 -9.86 -19.97 -1.28
CA TYR A 343 -9.58 -21.19 -2.03
C TYR A 343 -9.41 -22.43 -1.15
N PRO A 344 -10.13 -23.52 -1.46
CA PRO A 344 -9.91 -24.81 -0.82
C PRO A 344 -8.47 -25.30 -1.01
N LYS A 345 -7.97 -26.03 0.00
CA LYS A 345 -6.59 -26.55 0.00
C LYS A 345 -6.22 -27.30 -1.30
N TYR A 346 -7.10 -28.17 -1.80
CA TYR A 346 -6.82 -28.92 -3.04
C TYR A 346 -6.63 -28.02 -4.26
N LYS A 347 -7.34 -26.89 -4.33
CA LYS A 347 -7.21 -25.93 -5.43
C LYS A 347 -5.87 -25.20 -5.33
N LYS A 348 -5.50 -24.74 -4.13
CA LYS A 348 -4.17 -24.17 -3.85
C LYS A 348 -3.06 -25.15 -4.25
N ASP A 349 -3.19 -26.43 -3.89
CA ASP A 349 -2.20 -27.47 -4.21
C ASP A 349 -2.09 -27.76 -5.72
N ASN A 350 -3.20 -27.71 -6.47
CA ASN A 350 -3.18 -27.82 -7.94
C ASN A 350 -2.39 -26.65 -8.55
N ILE A 351 -2.71 -25.42 -8.13
CA ILE A 351 -2.04 -24.21 -8.65
C ILE A 351 -0.54 -24.24 -8.34
N LEU A 352 -0.15 -24.67 -7.13
CA LEU A 352 1.26 -24.82 -6.78
C LEU A 352 1.97 -25.82 -7.70
N ARG A 353 1.35 -26.95 -8.03
CA ARG A 353 1.91 -27.92 -8.99
C ARG A 353 2.04 -27.33 -10.38
N ASP A 354 1.05 -26.56 -10.83
CA ASP A 354 1.10 -25.88 -12.13
C ASP A 354 2.24 -24.87 -12.19
N MET A 355 2.47 -24.10 -11.11
CA MET A 355 3.57 -23.13 -11.05
C MET A 355 4.95 -23.80 -11.12
N ILE A 356 5.12 -24.97 -10.51
CA ILE A 356 6.35 -25.76 -10.66
C ILE A 356 6.53 -26.22 -12.11
N SER A 357 5.48 -26.74 -12.74
CA SER A 357 5.51 -27.16 -14.15
C SER A 357 5.86 -26.00 -15.09
N ILE A 358 5.25 -24.83 -14.89
CA ILE A 358 5.55 -23.62 -15.66
C ILE A 358 6.99 -23.18 -15.44
N SER A 359 7.47 -23.20 -14.19
CA SER A 359 8.84 -22.85 -13.86
C SER A 359 9.87 -23.71 -14.62
N LYS A 360 9.61 -25.03 -14.72
CA LYS A 360 10.48 -25.97 -15.47
C LYS A 360 10.51 -25.71 -16.97
N ILE A 361 9.39 -25.28 -17.55
CA ILE A 361 9.26 -25.10 -19.00
C ILE A 361 9.66 -23.69 -19.45
N LYS A 362 9.28 -22.66 -18.66
CA LYS A 362 9.36 -21.23 -19.05
C LYS A 362 10.20 -20.38 -18.11
N GLY A 363 10.73 -20.96 -17.04
CA GLY A 363 11.48 -20.26 -16.00
C GLY A 363 10.59 -19.67 -14.90
N GLU A 364 11.19 -19.44 -13.73
CA GLU A 364 10.49 -18.97 -12.53
C GLU A 364 9.81 -17.62 -12.71
N SER A 365 10.47 -16.69 -13.40
CA SER A 365 9.92 -15.35 -13.64
C SER A 365 8.55 -15.43 -14.32
N LYS A 366 8.39 -16.36 -15.26
CA LYS A 366 7.10 -16.59 -15.93
C LYS A 366 6.08 -17.31 -15.05
N ALA A 367 6.52 -18.25 -14.20
CA ALA A 367 5.64 -18.87 -13.21
C ALA A 367 5.09 -17.82 -12.24
N ILE A 368 5.94 -16.94 -11.70
CA ILE A 368 5.54 -15.89 -10.76
C ILE A 368 4.64 -14.86 -11.42
N GLU A 369 4.95 -14.45 -12.65
CA GLU A 369 4.09 -13.53 -13.41
C GLU A 369 2.67 -14.10 -13.56
N GLN A 370 2.55 -15.39 -13.91
CA GLN A 370 1.25 -16.06 -14.05
C GLN A 370 0.55 -16.24 -12.70
N PHE A 371 1.30 -16.64 -11.67
CA PHE A 371 0.79 -16.80 -10.31
C PHE A 371 0.21 -15.49 -9.76
N GLU A 372 0.94 -14.38 -9.89
CA GLU A 372 0.46 -13.08 -9.40
C GLU A 372 -0.75 -12.60 -10.17
N ARG A 373 -0.84 -12.82 -11.48
CA ARG A 373 -2.06 -12.49 -12.23
C ARG A 373 -3.25 -13.28 -11.68
N PHE A 374 -3.08 -14.59 -11.54
CA PHE A 374 -4.12 -15.48 -11.00
C PHE A 374 -4.55 -15.08 -9.57
N LEU A 375 -3.60 -14.78 -8.69
CA LEU A 375 -3.87 -14.43 -7.30
C LEU A 375 -4.64 -13.10 -7.16
N ASN A 376 -4.44 -12.18 -8.10
CA ASN A 376 -5.03 -10.83 -8.05
C ASN A 376 -6.28 -10.69 -8.93
N GLU A 377 -6.77 -11.77 -9.55
CA GLU A 377 -8.11 -11.77 -10.14
C GLU A 377 -9.12 -11.44 -9.04
N THR A 378 -9.78 -10.28 -9.16
CA THR A 378 -10.81 -9.82 -8.22
C THR A 378 -11.96 -10.81 -8.22
N LEU A 379 -11.99 -11.68 -7.22
CA LEU A 379 -13.25 -12.28 -6.80
C LEU A 379 -13.99 -11.24 -5.97
N ASP A 380 -15.32 -11.28 -6.00
CA ASP A 380 -16.24 -10.37 -5.30
C ASP A 380 -16.16 -10.50 -3.77
N TYR A 381 -14.99 -10.15 -3.23
CA TYR A 381 -14.70 -10.25 -1.82
C TYR A 381 -15.39 -9.13 -1.04
N GLN A 382 -15.82 -9.43 0.20
CA GLN A 382 -16.34 -8.41 1.10
C GLN A 382 -15.31 -7.25 1.26
N GLY A 383 -15.75 -6.04 0.92
CA GLY A 383 -14.91 -4.83 0.94
C GLY A 383 -14.24 -4.48 -0.40
N SER A 384 -14.49 -5.22 -1.48
CA SER A 384 -14.16 -4.79 -2.84
C SER A 384 -15.11 -3.66 -3.31
N LEU A 385 -14.75 -2.94 -4.36
CA LEU A 385 -15.58 -1.90 -4.98
C LEU A 385 -16.82 -2.54 -5.59
N SER A 386 -16.70 -3.74 -6.19
CA SER A 386 -17.88 -4.50 -6.65
C SER A 386 -18.81 -4.79 -5.47
N TYR A 387 -18.28 -5.28 -4.35
CA TYR A 387 -19.05 -5.49 -3.12
C TYR A 387 -19.71 -4.21 -2.61
N TYR A 388 -19.01 -3.07 -2.58
CA TYR A 388 -19.59 -1.80 -2.15
C TYR A 388 -20.67 -1.30 -3.11
N VAL A 389 -20.45 -1.42 -4.43
CA VAL A 389 -21.44 -1.04 -5.45
C VAL A 389 -22.69 -1.91 -5.33
N ASP A 390 -22.53 -3.22 -5.20
CA ASP A 390 -23.66 -4.14 -5.09
C ASP A 390 -24.38 -4.00 -3.74
N LYS A 391 -23.65 -3.74 -2.65
CA LYS A 391 -24.24 -3.40 -1.35
C LYS A 391 -25.05 -2.11 -1.43
N SER A 392 -24.51 -1.03 -2.00
CA SER A 392 -25.23 0.23 -2.15
C SER A 392 -26.46 0.11 -3.05
N ARG A 393 -26.38 -0.66 -4.14
CA ARG A 393 -27.57 -0.97 -4.97
C ARG A 393 -28.64 -1.72 -4.19
N THR A 394 -28.23 -2.67 -3.34
CA THR A 394 -29.16 -3.44 -2.50
C THR A 394 -29.83 -2.54 -1.46
N GLU A 395 -29.06 -1.67 -0.80
CA GLU A 395 -29.58 -0.67 0.15
C GLU A 395 -30.56 0.32 -0.52
N GLU A 396 -30.24 0.84 -1.71
CA GLU A 396 -31.13 1.70 -2.50
C GLU A 396 -32.44 0.96 -2.87
N GLN A 397 -32.35 -0.30 -3.27
CA GLN A 397 -33.52 -1.11 -3.60
C GLN A 397 -34.41 -1.40 -2.37
N GLU A 398 -33.80 -1.60 -1.20
CA GLU A 398 -34.52 -1.76 0.07
C GLU A 398 -35.23 -0.46 0.48
N GLU A 399 -34.60 0.71 0.32
CA GLU A 399 -35.23 2.01 0.56
C GLU A 399 -36.42 2.27 -0.38
N ILE A 400 -36.27 1.97 -1.68
CA ILE A 400 -37.37 2.04 -2.67
C ILE A 400 -38.51 1.11 -2.27
N ASN A 401 -38.21 -0.14 -1.90
CA ASN A 401 -39.23 -1.12 -1.50
C ASN A 401 -39.95 -0.73 -0.21
N GLN A 402 -39.28 -0.02 0.72
CA GLN A 402 -39.91 0.50 1.93
C GLN A 402 -40.80 1.72 1.67
N THR A 403 -40.42 2.59 0.73
CA THR A 403 -41.24 3.76 0.35
C THR A 403 -42.45 3.40 -0.51
N THR A 404 -42.39 2.30 -1.27
CA THR A 404 -43.52 1.84 -2.13
C THR A 404 -44.56 0.99 -1.36
N ARG A 405 -44.32 0.73 -0.06
CA ARG A 405 -45.23 -0.04 0.82
C ARG A 405 -46.21 0.82 1.62
N TYR A 406 -46.21 2.13 1.40
CA TYR A 406 -47.22 3.08 1.87
C TYR A 406 -47.98 3.65 0.68
#